data_AF-A0A7C9ELP7-F1
#
_entry.id   AF-A0A7C9ELP7-F1
#
_cell.length_a   1.000
_cell.length_b   1.000
_cell.length_c   1.000
_cell.angle_alpha   90.00
_cell.angle_beta   90.00
_cell.angle_gamma   90.00
#
_symmetry.space_group_name_H-M   'P 1'
#
loop_
_entity.id
_entity.type
_entity.pdbx_description
1 polymer ?
#
loop_
_entity_poly.entity_id
_entity_poly.type
_entity_poly.pdbx_seq_one_letter_code
_entity_poly.pdbx_strand_id
1 'polypeptide(L)'
;SQNNFSGPIPMQLGNIYCLLDLDLSSNNFSGVFPASLSNLHLLSKFNVSYNPFISGVVPSTGQLATFDKDSFQGDPHLKLPPFFNNSTSSSPEIPRPPIIKRTAKLATFLVVIILVLIILICGALSLLSCSFVKGPTDNPSGYLLKESKCRHDYTSSSSNSSSPWVSDAIKVIRLDRTAFTHSDILKATGNFSEDRVIGRGGFGTVYRGSLPDG
;
A
#
# COMPACT_ATOMS: atom_id res chain seq x y z
N SER A 1 -6.65 -15.07 8.12
CA SER A 1 -5.50 -14.80 7.26
C SER A 1 -5.66 -15.69 6.03
N GLN A 2 -4.73 -15.71 5.07
CA GLN A 2 -4.80 -16.57 3.87
C GLN A 2 -3.37 -16.88 3.44
N ASN A 3 -2.72 -17.79 4.15
CA ASN A 3 -1.34 -18.20 3.86
C ASN A 3 -1.26 -19.73 3.73
N ASN A 4 -0.06 -20.23 3.42
CA ASN A 4 0.22 -21.66 3.34
C ASN A 4 0.95 -22.17 4.60
N PHE A 5 0.69 -21.57 5.77
CA PHE A 5 1.34 -22.02 7.00
C PHE A 5 0.89 -23.44 7.33
N SER A 6 1.83 -24.26 7.77
CA SER A 6 1.60 -25.67 8.08
C SER A 6 2.31 -26.07 9.37
N GLY A 7 2.01 -27.27 9.86
CA GLY A 7 2.48 -27.74 11.16
C GLY A 7 1.58 -27.27 12.30
N PRO A 8 1.98 -27.56 13.56
CA PRO A 8 1.18 -27.22 14.73
C PRO A 8 1.20 -25.74 15.08
N ILE A 9 0.09 -25.24 15.61
CA ILE A 9 0.06 -23.94 16.27
C ILE A 9 0.90 -24.04 17.55
N PRO A 10 1.93 -23.21 17.73
CA PRO A 10 2.80 -23.29 18.91
C PRO A 10 2.05 -23.01 20.21
N MET A 11 2.23 -23.85 21.23
CA MET A 11 1.58 -23.64 22.55
C MET A 11 2.02 -22.33 23.21
N GLN A 12 3.22 -21.86 22.90
CA GLN A 12 3.81 -20.60 23.39
C GLN A 12 2.98 -19.38 22.99
N LEU A 13 2.16 -19.48 21.95
CA LEU A 13 1.25 -18.41 21.55
C LEU A 13 0.27 -18.05 22.68
N GLY A 14 -0.09 -19.02 23.52
CA GLY A 14 -0.91 -18.82 24.72
C GLY A 14 -0.24 -18.01 25.84
N ASN A 15 1.06 -17.68 25.73
CA ASN A 15 1.78 -16.89 26.72
C ASN A 15 1.78 -15.37 26.40
N ILE A 16 1.19 -14.97 25.28
CA ILE A 16 1.11 -13.57 24.87
C ILE A 16 -0.15 -12.94 25.50
N TYR A 17 -0.13 -12.70 26.80
CA TYR A 17 -1.32 -12.28 27.55
C TYR A 17 -1.97 -10.97 27.05
N CYS A 18 -1.19 -10.12 26.37
CA CYS A 18 -1.65 -8.86 25.79
C CYS A 18 -2.23 -8.99 24.37
N LEU A 19 -2.38 -10.21 23.84
CA LEU A 19 -2.87 -10.42 22.48
C LEU A 19 -4.36 -10.06 22.38
N LEU A 20 -4.69 -9.12 21.49
CA LEU A 20 -6.07 -8.64 21.26
C LEU A 20 -6.71 -9.31 20.03
N ASP A 21 -5.96 -9.43 18.95
CA ASP A 21 -6.47 -9.95 17.68
C ASP A 21 -5.60 -11.12 17.21
N LEU A 22 -6.20 -12.29 16.98
CA LEU A 22 -5.53 -13.48 16.48
C LEU A 22 -6.30 -14.09 15.31
N ASP A 23 -5.74 -13.98 14.10
CA ASP A 23 -6.34 -14.51 12.88
C ASP A 23 -5.44 -15.55 12.21
N LEU A 24 -5.76 -16.81 12.46
CA LEU A 24 -5.13 -18.01 11.92
C LEU A 24 -5.93 -18.64 10.78
N SER A 25 -7.02 -17.99 10.33
CA SER A 25 -7.91 -18.58 9.35
C SER A 25 -7.25 -18.83 7.99
N SER A 26 -7.82 -19.75 7.20
CA SER A 26 -7.39 -20.13 5.84
C SER A 26 -5.88 -20.42 5.76
N ASN A 27 -5.45 -21.42 6.51
CA ASN A 27 -4.09 -21.95 6.49
C ASN A 27 -4.14 -23.48 6.43
N ASN A 28 -2.98 -24.10 6.57
CA ASN A 28 -2.79 -25.54 6.55
C ASN A 28 -2.27 -26.07 7.90
N PHE A 29 -2.65 -25.42 9.01
CA PHE A 29 -2.24 -25.83 10.35
C PHE A 29 -2.73 -27.25 10.64
N SER A 30 -1.89 -28.03 11.31
CA SER A 30 -2.11 -29.44 11.60
C SER A 30 -1.86 -29.75 13.08
N GLY A 31 -2.17 -30.98 13.52
CA GLY A 31 -1.97 -31.37 14.90
C GLY A 31 -3.07 -30.88 15.85
N VAL A 32 -2.78 -30.83 17.15
CA VAL A 32 -3.77 -30.58 18.20
C VAL A 32 -3.95 -29.09 18.45
N PHE A 33 -5.20 -28.63 18.53
CA PHE A 33 -5.56 -27.29 18.92
C PHE A 33 -4.98 -26.96 20.32
N PRO A 34 -4.13 -25.92 20.45
CA PRO A 34 -3.44 -25.65 21.70
C PRO A 34 -4.40 -25.07 22.73
N ALA A 35 -4.69 -25.85 23.78
CA ALA A 35 -5.53 -25.42 24.88
C ALA A 35 -4.99 -24.18 25.61
N SER A 36 -3.67 -23.91 25.52
CA SER A 36 -3.04 -22.71 26.09
C SER A 36 -3.59 -21.39 25.53
N LEU A 37 -4.24 -21.40 24.36
CA LEU A 37 -4.90 -20.21 23.83
C LEU A 37 -6.10 -19.74 24.69
N SER A 38 -6.61 -20.58 25.60
CA SER A 38 -7.63 -20.15 26.58
C SER A 38 -7.09 -19.14 27.60
N ASN A 39 -5.77 -19.05 27.77
CA ASN A 39 -5.09 -18.09 28.65
C ASN A 39 -5.08 -16.65 28.10
N LEU A 40 -5.49 -16.46 26.85
CA LEU A 40 -5.52 -15.16 26.18
C LEU A 40 -6.77 -14.37 26.60
N HIS A 41 -6.76 -13.89 27.84
CA HIS A 41 -7.93 -13.23 28.46
C HIS A 41 -8.30 -11.89 27.81
N LEU A 42 -7.38 -11.23 27.11
CA LEU A 42 -7.61 -9.94 26.44
C LEU A 42 -8.03 -10.08 24.98
N LEU A 43 -8.17 -11.31 24.47
CA LEU A 43 -8.44 -11.55 23.06
C LEU A 43 -9.86 -11.07 22.68
N SER A 44 -9.91 -10.06 21.81
CA SER A 44 -11.14 -9.44 21.31
C SER A 44 -11.59 -10.01 19.97
N LYS A 45 -10.64 -10.44 19.12
CA LYS A 45 -10.93 -11.13 17.86
C LYS A 45 -10.12 -12.41 17.74
N PHE A 46 -10.80 -13.45 17.32
CA PHE A 46 -10.21 -14.75 17.09
C PHE A 46 -10.82 -15.41 15.87
N ASN A 47 -9.99 -15.99 15.01
CA ASN A 47 -10.46 -16.81 13.91
C ASN A 47 -9.43 -17.89 13.57
N VAL A 48 -9.84 -19.16 13.61
CA VAL A 48 -9.02 -20.33 13.21
C VAL A 48 -9.65 -21.11 12.05
N SER A 49 -10.75 -20.62 11.49
CA SER A 49 -11.51 -21.28 10.44
C SER A 49 -10.67 -21.68 9.22
N TYR A 50 -11.10 -22.71 8.51
CA TYR A 50 -10.49 -23.19 7.27
C TYR A 50 -9.03 -23.64 7.46
N ASN A 51 -8.79 -24.46 8.47
CA ASN A 51 -7.57 -25.22 8.70
C ASN A 51 -7.90 -26.72 8.65
N PRO A 52 -7.84 -27.37 7.47
CA PRO A 52 -8.40 -28.70 7.27
C PRO A 52 -7.71 -29.82 8.07
N PHE A 53 -6.48 -29.59 8.53
CA PHE A 53 -5.67 -30.59 9.22
C PHE A 53 -5.61 -30.38 10.74
N ILE A 54 -6.23 -29.33 11.27
CA ILE A 54 -6.26 -29.06 12.70
C ILE A 54 -7.25 -29.99 13.40
N SER A 55 -6.88 -30.50 14.56
CA SER A 55 -7.63 -31.52 15.29
C SER A 55 -7.69 -31.22 16.78
N GLY A 56 -8.47 -31.99 17.52
CA GLY A 56 -8.56 -31.88 18.98
C GLY A 56 -9.86 -31.23 19.44
N VAL A 57 -9.84 -30.66 20.65
CA VAL A 57 -11.03 -30.09 21.30
C VAL A 57 -10.76 -28.64 21.64
N VAL A 58 -11.67 -27.74 21.23
CA VAL A 58 -11.63 -26.34 21.67
C VAL A 58 -12.04 -26.29 23.15
N PRO A 59 -11.24 -25.68 24.04
CA PRO A 59 -11.60 -25.56 25.45
C PRO A 59 -12.96 -24.88 25.63
N SER A 60 -13.79 -25.43 26.52
CA SER A 60 -15.10 -24.86 26.87
C SER A 60 -15.01 -23.70 27.86
N THR A 61 -13.81 -23.17 28.10
CA THR A 61 -13.51 -22.18 29.13
C THR A 61 -12.60 -21.08 28.58
N GLY A 62 -12.57 -19.94 29.26
CA GLY A 62 -11.78 -18.78 28.86
C GLY A 62 -12.39 -18.02 27.69
N GLN A 63 -11.59 -17.14 27.09
CA GLN A 63 -12.05 -16.22 26.04
C GLN A 63 -12.44 -16.95 24.74
N LEU A 64 -11.90 -18.14 24.50
CA LEU A 64 -12.22 -18.92 23.30
C LEU A 64 -13.70 -19.34 23.23
N ALA A 65 -14.35 -19.50 24.38
CA ALA A 65 -15.76 -19.90 24.46
C ALA A 65 -16.72 -18.75 24.12
N THR A 66 -16.24 -17.50 24.05
CA THR A 66 -17.09 -16.32 23.77
C THR A 66 -17.17 -15.99 22.28
N PHE A 67 -16.34 -16.60 21.44
CA PHE A 67 -16.35 -16.34 20.00
C PHE A 67 -17.42 -17.14 19.26
N ASP A 68 -17.89 -16.60 18.14
CA ASP A 68 -18.90 -17.22 17.31
C ASP A 68 -18.41 -18.53 16.69
N LYS A 69 -19.36 -19.43 16.41
CA LYS A 69 -19.11 -20.72 15.74
C LYS A 69 -18.37 -20.56 14.40
N ASP A 70 -18.60 -19.44 13.71
CA ASP A 70 -17.96 -19.10 12.43
C ASP A 70 -16.43 -19.00 12.55
N SER A 71 -15.91 -18.65 13.75
CA SER A 71 -14.48 -18.58 14.03
C SER A 71 -13.77 -19.94 13.95
N PHE A 72 -14.53 -21.03 13.95
CA PHE A 72 -14.06 -22.42 13.94
C PHE A 72 -14.63 -23.22 12.75
N GLN A 73 -15.16 -22.52 11.74
CA GLN A 73 -15.79 -23.16 10.59
C GLN A 73 -14.74 -23.80 9.66
N GLY A 74 -15.08 -24.91 9.01
CA GLY A 74 -14.21 -25.48 7.97
C GLY A 74 -13.04 -26.30 8.53
N ASP A 75 -13.09 -26.64 9.81
CA ASP A 75 -12.09 -27.44 10.53
C ASP A 75 -12.68 -28.83 10.85
N PRO A 76 -12.61 -29.80 9.93
CA PRO A 76 -13.39 -31.04 10.01
C PRO A 76 -13.01 -31.94 11.19
N HIS A 77 -11.77 -31.85 11.69
CA HIS A 77 -11.28 -32.67 12.80
C HIS A 77 -11.26 -31.93 14.14
N LEU A 78 -11.73 -30.68 14.17
CA LEU A 78 -11.80 -29.87 15.37
C LEU A 78 -13.16 -30.06 16.05
N LYS A 79 -13.14 -30.49 17.32
CA LYS A 79 -14.35 -30.71 18.12
C LYS A 79 -14.68 -29.45 18.90
N LEU A 80 -15.88 -28.94 18.69
CA LEU A 80 -16.41 -27.80 19.42
C LEU A 80 -17.14 -28.25 20.69
N PRO A 81 -17.11 -27.43 21.76
CA PRO A 81 -17.93 -27.65 22.94
C PRO A 81 -19.43 -27.77 22.64
N PRO A 82 -20.19 -28.52 23.46
CA PRO A 82 -21.61 -28.80 23.22
C PRO A 82 -22.49 -27.54 23.21
N PHE A 83 -22.07 -26.45 23.86
CA PHE A 83 -22.83 -25.19 23.84
C PHE A 83 -22.92 -24.56 22.44
N PHE A 84 -21.98 -24.85 21.52
CA PHE A 84 -22.07 -24.42 20.13
C PHE A 84 -23.15 -25.16 19.31
N ASN A 85 -23.67 -26.28 19.84
CA ASN A 85 -24.73 -27.06 19.22
C ASN A 85 -26.14 -26.67 19.68
N ASN A 86 -26.26 -25.89 20.77
CA ASN A 86 -27.56 -25.50 21.32
C ASN A 86 -28.17 -24.27 20.63
N SER A 87 -27.53 -23.77 19.58
CA SER A 87 -28.19 -22.96 18.57
C SER A 87 -29.10 -23.89 17.77
N THR A 88 -30.32 -24.05 18.27
CA THR A 88 -31.43 -24.70 17.59
C THR A 88 -31.36 -24.39 16.10
N SER A 89 -31.44 -25.46 15.31
CA SER A 89 -31.77 -25.47 13.89
C SER A 89 -33.18 -24.92 13.61
N SER A 90 -33.52 -23.79 14.23
CA SER A 90 -34.77 -23.06 14.07
C SER A 90 -34.51 -21.60 14.44
N SER A 91 -33.66 -20.93 13.67
CA SER A 91 -33.95 -19.51 13.41
C SER A 91 -35.32 -19.51 12.70
N PRO A 92 -36.32 -18.75 13.15
CA PRO A 92 -37.37 -18.37 12.22
C PRO A 92 -36.65 -17.79 11.01
N GLU A 93 -36.97 -18.30 9.82
CA GLU A 93 -36.73 -17.57 8.57
C GLU A 93 -37.49 -16.24 8.68
N ILE A 94 -36.89 -15.27 9.36
CA ILE A 94 -37.02 -13.90 8.90
C ILE A 94 -36.43 -13.96 7.49
N PRO A 95 -37.16 -13.55 6.43
CA PRO A 95 -36.56 -13.39 5.11
C PRO A 95 -35.47 -12.33 5.27
N ARG A 96 -34.25 -12.76 5.60
CA ARG A 96 -33.08 -11.91 5.47
C ARG A 96 -33.00 -11.64 3.97
N PRO A 97 -33.05 -10.37 3.53
CA PRO A 97 -32.77 -10.08 2.13
C PRO A 97 -31.45 -10.76 1.80
N PRO A 98 -31.30 -11.33 0.60
CA PRO A 98 -30.17 -12.20 0.30
C PRO A 98 -28.90 -11.46 0.71
N ILE A 99 -28.18 -11.97 1.73
CA ILE A 99 -26.81 -11.55 1.99
C ILE A 99 -26.05 -12.14 0.84
N ILE A 100 -26.11 -11.42 -0.26
CA ILE A 100 -25.31 -11.72 -1.39
C ILE A 100 -23.87 -11.63 -0.87
N LYS A 101 -23.02 -12.59 -1.22
CA LYS A 101 -21.57 -12.41 -1.29
C LYS A 101 -21.22 -11.31 -2.33
N ARG A 102 -21.91 -10.15 -2.32
CA ARG A 102 -21.78 -9.02 -3.24
C ARG A 102 -20.87 -7.95 -2.71
N THR A 103 -20.42 -7.99 -1.46
CA THR A 103 -19.50 -6.95 -0.99
C THR A 103 -18.12 -7.09 -1.63
N ALA A 104 -17.66 -8.31 -1.94
CA ALA A 104 -16.44 -8.49 -2.75
C ALA A 104 -16.68 -8.16 -4.23
N LYS A 105 -17.72 -8.75 -4.87
CA LYS A 105 -17.97 -8.53 -6.31
C LYS A 105 -18.36 -7.08 -6.64
N LEU A 106 -19.23 -6.43 -5.87
CA LEU A 106 -19.57 -5.02 -6.08
C LEU A 106 -18.39 -4.11 -5.77
N ALA A 107 -17.57 -4.39 -4.75
CA ALA A 107 -16.36 -3.62 -4.53
C ALA A 107 -15.39 -3.75 -5.70
N THR A 108 -15.18 -4.95 -6.25
CA THR A 108 -14.40 -5.14 -7.48
C THR A 108 -14.99 -4.39 -8.67
N PHE A 109 -16.32 -4.46 -8.87
CA PHE A 109 -17.00 -3.70 -9.92
C PHE A 109 -16.85 -2.19 -9.74
N LEU A 110 -16.97 -1.66 -8.52
CA LEU A 110 -16.78 -0.24 -8.22
C LEU A 110 -15.34 0.20 -8.47
N VAL A 111 -14.35 -0.61 -8.11
CA VAL A 111 -12.93 -0.34 -8.41
C VAL A 111 -12.69 -0.31 -9.92
N VAL A 112 -13.25 -1.25 -10.67
CA VAL A 112 -13.15 -1.27 -12.14
C VAL A 112 -13.83 -0.05 -12.75
N ILE A 113 -15.00 0.35 -12.27
CA ILE A 113 -15.70 1.57 -12.73
C ILE A 113 -14.86 2.82 -12.47
N ILE A 114 -14.25 2.94 -11.28
CA ILE A 114 -13.38 4.05 -10.92
C ILE A 114 -12.14 4.08 -11.84
N LEU A 115 -11.51 2.93 -12.10
CA LEU A 115 -10.36 2.84 -13.00
C LEU A 115 -10.72 3.26 -14.44
N VAL A 116 -11.87 2.81 -14.95
CA VAL A 116 -12.35 3.21 -16.29
C VAL A 116 -12.61 4.72 -16.34
N LEU A 117 -13.23 5.30 -15.31
CA LEU A 117 -13.48 6.73 -15.24
C LEU A 117 -12.17 7.54 -15.23
N ILE A 118 -11.16 7.09 -14.47
CA ILE A 118 -9.83 7.71 -14.46
C ILE A 118 -9.21 7.67 -15.86
N ILE A 119 -9.26 6.53 -16.55
CA ILE A 119 -8.72 6.40 -17.92
C ILE A 119 -9.44 7.34 -18.89
N LEU A 120 -10.77 7.46 -18.81
CA LEU A 120 -11.54 8.37 -19.65
C LEU A 120 -11.22 9.83 -19.36
N ILE A 121 -11.08 10.22 -18.09
CA ILE A 121 -10.69 11.58 -17.69
C ILE A 121 -9.27 11.88 -18.17
N CYS A 122 -8.30 10.98 -17.93
CA CYS A 122 -6.93 11.14 -18.42
C CYS A 122 -6.87 11.20 -19.95
N GLY A 123 -7.65 10.36 -20.64
CA GLY A 123 -7.78 10.38 -22.10
C GLY A 123 -8.38 11.70 -22.61
N ALA A 124 -9.45 12.19 -21.99
CA ALA A 124 -10.07 13.47 -22.33
C ALA A 124 -9.14 14.66 -22.06
N LEU A 125 -8.41 14.66 -20.94
CA LEU A 125 -7.40 15.67 -20.63
C LEU A 125 -6.23 15.61 -21.63
N SER A 126 -5.81 14.41 -22.01
CA SER A 126 -4.78 14.22 -23.05
C SER A 126 -5.27 14.72 -24.40
N LEU A 127 -6.50 14.43 -24.80
CA LEU A 127 -7.11 14.93 -26.04
C LEU A 127 -7.31 16.44 -26.01
N LEU A 128 -7.72 17.01 -24.86
CA LEU A 128 -7.86 18.44 -24.69
C LEU A 128 -6.48 19.11 -24.82
N SER A 129 -5.45 18.57 -24.17
CA SER A 129 -4.07 19.05 -24.32
C SER A 129 -3.55 18.90 -25.76
N CYS A 130 -3.90 17.82 -26.45
CA CYS A 130 -3.58 17.64 -27.88
C CYS A 130 -4.35 18.61 -28.78
N SER A 131 -5.58 18.96 -28.44
CA SER A 131 -6.38 19.95 -29.20
C SER A 131 -5.89 21.37 -28.99
N PHE A 132 -5.32 21.69 -27.82
CA PHE A 132 -4.63 22.96 -27.59
C PHE A 132 -3.26 23.02 -28.29
N VAL A 133 -2.62 21.88 -28.52
CA VAL A 133 -1.37 21.79 -29.29
C VAL A 133 -1.60 21.75 -30.81
N LYS A 134 -2.85 21.52 -31.27
CA LYS A 134 -3.16 21.36 -32.69
C LYS A 134 -4.19 22.38 -33.19
N GLY A 135 -3.71 23.60 -33.41
CA GLY A 135 -4.25 24.51 -34.43
C GLY A 135 -3.64 25.93 -34.37
N PRO A 136 -3.30 26.60 -35.50
CA PRO A 136 -3.07 26.12 -36.87
C PRO A 136 -1.58 26.12 -37.26
N THR A 137 -1.24 25.19 -38.16
CA THR A 137 -0.02 25.19 -38.96
C THR A 137 0.08 26.44 -39.81
N ASP A 138 1.24 27.10 -39.79
CA ASP A 138 1.89 27.67 -40.96
C ASP A 138 3.41 27.68 -40.69
N ASN A 139 4.15 26.78 -41.36
CA ASN A 139 5.57 27.04 -41.65
C ASN A 139 5.57 27.86 -42.94
N PRO A 140 6.46 28.86 -43.13
CA PRO A 140 7.89 28.55 -43.13
C PRO A 140 8.83 29.68 -42.64
N SER A 141 10.09 29.27 -42.39
CA SER A 141 11.31 30.08 -42.53
C SER A 141 11.60 31.19 -41.53
N GLY A 142 12.77 31.08 -40.90
CA GLY A 142 13.66 32.23 -40.76
C GLY A 142 14.05 32.62 -39.34
N TYR A 143 15.26 32.21 -38.96
CA TYR A 143 16.26 33.00 -38.24
C TYR A 143 15.76 34.31 -37.60
N LEU A 144 15.83 34.42 -36.26
CA LEU A 144 16.44 35.60 -35.63
C LEU A 144 16.77 35.40 -34.14
N LEU A 145 18.05 35.62 -33.84
CA LEU A 145 18.56 36.10 -32.56
C LEU A 145 17.69 37.22 -32.00
N LYS A 146 17.41 37.18 -30.70
CA LYS A 146 17.21 38.41 -29.93
C LYS A 146 17.90 38.30 -28.58
N GLU A 147 19.14 38.78 -28.57
CA GLU A 147 19.71 39.40 -27.40
C GLU A 147 18.75 40.47 -26.87
N SER A 148 18.47 40.44 -25.57
CA SER A 148 18.09 41.65 -24.84
C SER A 148 18.64 41.57 -23.43
N LYS A 149 19.90 41.98 -23.34
CA LYS A 149 20.52 42.70 -22.22
C LYS A 149 19.51 43.55 -21.46
N CYS A 150 19.41 43.36 -20.14
CA CYS A 150 19.20 44.47 -19.21
C CYS A 150 19.85 44.19 -17.86
N ARG A 151 20.40 45.27 -17.33
CA ARG A 151 21.43 45.39 -16.29
C ARG A 151 20.76 45.57 -14.92
N HIS A 152 21.47 45.14 -13.89
CA HIS A 152 21.23 45.39 -12.46
C HIS A 152 20.85 46.84 -12.12
N ASP A 153 19.97 47.01 -11.12
CA ASP A 153 20.22 47.85 -9.94
C ASP A 153 19.26 47.49 -8.78
N TYR A 154 19.78 47.65 -7.55
CA TYR A 154 19.19 47.24 -6.27
C TYR A 154 18.41 48.39 -5.59
N THR A 155 17.23 48.11 -4.98
CA THR A 155 16.87 48.32 -3.56
C THR A 155 15.34 48.49 -3.30
N SER A 156 14.83 47.58 -2.44
CA SER A 156 13.90 47.81 -1.31
C SER A 156 12.37 48.04 -1.49
N SER A 157 11.60 47.03 -1.04
CA SER A 157 10.46 47.07 -0.06
C SER A 157 9.02 46.79 -0.52
N SER A 158 8.40 45.79 0.16
CA SER A 158 6.94 45.57 0.45
C SER A 158 6.00 45.32 -0.74
N SER A 159 5.01 44.41 -0.76
CA SER A 159 4.27 43.70 0.29
C SER A 159 3.47 42.51 -0.30
N ASN A 160 3.33 41.45 0.51
CA ASN A 160 2.21 40.50 0.66
C ASN A 160 1.55 39.73 -0.50
N SER A 161 1.27 38.45 -0.17
CA SER A 161 0.20 37.54 -0.67
C SER A 161 0.47 36.90 -2.03
N SER A 162 0.32 35.59 -2.31
CA SER A 162 -0.27 34.43 -1.62
C SER A 162 0.13 33.16 -2.41
N SER A 163 0.33 32.01 -1.75
CA SER A 163 0.70 30.69 -2.32
C SER A 163 -0.27 30.18 -3.43
N PRO A 164 0.09 29.20 -4.31
CA PRO A 164 0.17 27.78 -3.92
C PRO A 164 1.13 26.85 -4.72
N TRP A 165 1.97 26.09 -4.00
CA TRP A 165 2.51 24.74 -4.33
C TRP A 165 3.36 24.53 -5.61
N VAL A 166 4.25 23.52 -5.52
CA VAL A 166 5.07 22.90 -6.60
C VAL A 166 6.40 23.65 -6.86
N SER A 167 7.61 23.14 -6.57
CA SER A 167 8.13 21.78 -6.69
C SER A 167 9.18 21.45 -5.63
N ASP A 168 9.14 20.20 -5.17
CA ASP A 168 10.23 19.38 -4.64
C ASP A 168 11.60 20.08 -4.49
N ALA A 169 11.85 20.55 -3.27
CA ALA A 169 13.20 20.84 -2.81
C ALA A 169 13.98 19.53 -2.77
N ILE A 170 14.84 19.33 -3.76
CA ILE A 170 15.92 18.35 -3.78
C ILE A 170 16.61 18.39 -2.41
N LYS A 171 16.63 17.26 -1.69
CA LYS A 171 17.42 17.11 -0.46
C LYS A 171 18.87 17.42 -0.79
N VAL A 172 19.31 18.64 -0.51
CA VAL A 172 20.70 19.05 -0.61
C VAL A 172 21.46 18.20 0.40
N ILE A 173 22.24 17.24 -0.09
CA ILE A 173 23.16 16.45 0.70
C ILE A 173 24.19 17.44 1.26
N ARG A 174 24.04 17.83 2.52
CA ARG A 174 25.02 18.67 3.22
C ARG A 174 26.17 17.79 3.68
N LEU A 175 27.18 17.62 2.82
CA LEU A 175 28.54 17.44 3.33
C LEU A 175 29.00 18.82 3.83
N ASP A 176 29.64 18.82 4.98
CA ASP A 176 30.10 19.98 5.77
C ASP A 176 31.07 20.91 5.01
N ARG A 177 30.59 21.59 3.95
CA ARG A 177 30.97 22.95 3.50
C ARG A 177 30.50 23.39 2.11
N THR A 178 29.81 22.59 1.29
CA THR A 178 29.40 23.07 -0.05
C THR A 178 28.03 22.53 -0.44
N ALA A 179 27.02 23.40 -0.45
CA ALA A 179 25.75 23.07 -1.09
C ALA A 179 25.97 23.07 -2.61
N PHE A 180 25.90 21.90 -3.26
CA PHE A 180 25.93 21.82 -4.71
C PHE A 180 24.62 22.34 -5.29
N THR A 181 24.70 23.29 -6.21
CA THR A 181 23.56 23.73 -7.02
C THR A 181 23.34 22.75 -8.17
N HIS A 182 22.15 22.78 -8.77
CA HIS A 182 21.88 22.00 -9.99
C HIS A 182 22.89 22.32 -11.11
N SER A 183 23.29 23.59 -11.24
CA SER A 183 24.32 24.03 -12.19
C SER A 183 25.66 23.32 -11.96
N ASP A 184 26.06 23.15 -10.69
CA ASP A 184 27.30 22.48 -10.33
C ASP A 184 27.26 21.00 -10.72
N ILE A 185 26.10 20.36 -10.55
CA ILE A 185 25.88 18.96 -10.96
C ILE A 185 25.99 18.83 -12.48
N LEU A 186 25.31 19.69 -13.25
CA LEU A 186 25.37 19.67 -14.72
C LEU A 186 26.80 19.90 -15.21
N LYS A 187 27.52 20.84 -14.61
CA LYS A 187 28.91 21.10 -14.97
C LYS A 187 29.81 19.91 -14.62
N ALA A 188 29.62 19.31 -13.46
CA ALA A 188 30.42 18.17 -13.01
C ALA A 188 30.18 16.90 -13.84
N THR A 189 28.96 16.69 -14.34
CA THR A 189 28.58 15.50 -15.13
C THR A 189 28.60 15.71 -16.64
N GLY A 190 29.05 16.87 -17.12
CA GLY A 190 29.02 17.19 -18.55
C GLY A 190 27.60 17.14 -19.12
N ASN A 191 26.63 17.65 -18.38
CA ASN A 191 25.20 17.59 -18.70
C ASN A 191 24.68 16.14 -18.84
N PHE A 192 25.08 15.25 -17.93
CA PHE A 192 24.75 13.82 -17.94
C PHE A 192 25.18 13.09 -19.21
N SER A 193 26.36 13.42 -19.72
CA SER A 193 26.90 12.80 -20.91
C SER A 193 27.25 11.32 -20.70
N GLU A 194 27.09 10.53 -21.77
CA GLU A 194 27.23 9.06 -21.78
C GLU A 194 28.67 8.60 -21.49
N ASP A 195 29.67 9.41 -21.82
CA ASP A 195 31.09 9.17 -21.54
C ASP A 195 31.41 9.17 -20.03
N ARG A 196 30.50 9.68 -19.20
CA ARG A 196 30.66 9.73 -17.74
C ARG A 196 29.90 8.62 -17.01
N VAL A 197 29.28 7.68 -17.71
CA VAL A 197 28.56 6.58 -17.06
C VAL A 197 29.56 5.58 -16.43
N ILE A 198 29.42 5.35 -15.13
CA ILE A 198 30.20 4.33 -14.39
C ILE A 198 29.44 3.00 -14.35
N GLY A 199 28.10 3.04 -14.37
CA GLY A 199 27.27 1.83 -14.36
C GLY A 199 25.78 2.12 -14.51
N ARG A 200 25.04 1.08 -14.93
CA ARG A 200 23.58 1.08 -15.06
C ARG A 200 23.00 -0.11 -14.32
N GLY A 201 21.94 0.09 -13.55
CA GLY A 201 21.24 -0.97 -12.83
C GLY A 201 19.74 -0.71 -12.72
N GLY A 202 19.01 -1.60 -12.04
CA GLY A 202 17.55 -1.50 -11.88
C GLY A 202 17.06 -0.26 -11.10
N PHE A 203 17.97 0.52 -10.53
CA PHE A 203 17.68 1.73 -9.75
C PHE A 203 18.20 3.02 -10.41
N GLY A 204 18.79 2.94 -11.62
CA GLY A 204 19.22 4.11 -12.38
C GLY A 204 20.63 4.01 -12.96
N THR A 205 21.12 5.14 -13.44
CA THR A 205 22.44 5.31 -14.06
C THR A 205 23.34 6.11 -13.13
N VAL A 206 24.55 5.60 -12.88
CA VAL A 206 25.56 6.26 -12.04
C VAL A 206 26.54 6.99 -12.95
N TYR A 207 26.73 8.29 -12.71
CA TYR A 207 27.63 9.15 -13.48
C TYR A 207 28.85 9.59 -12.65
N ARG A 208 30.00 9.74 -13.31
CA ARG A 208 31.22 10.35 -12.77
C ARG A 208 31.11 11.87 -12.82
N GLY A 209 31.00 12.49 -11.65
CA GLY A 209 31.20 13.94 -11.48
C GLY A 209 32.67 14.30 -11.36
N SER A 210 33.10 15.41 -11.96
CA SER A 210 34.40 16.04 -11.69
C SER A 210 34.16 17.51 -11.33
N LEU A 211 34.50 17.89 -10.12
CA LEU A 211 34.41 19.29 -9.69
C LEU A 211 35.71 20.03 -10.01
N PRO A 212 35.68 21.38 -10.11
CA PRO A 212 36.88 22.16 -10.40
C PRO A 212 37.97 22.10 -9.33
N ASP A 213 37.61 21.71 -8.09
CA ASP A 213 38.49 21.66 -6.92
C ASP A 213 39.18 20.31 -6.67
N GLY A 214 38.89 19.29 -7.49
CA GLY A 214 39.62 18.00 -7.50
C GLY A 214 38.84 16.84 -6.91
#